data_AF-A0A4S4DJJ6-F1
#
_entry.id   AF-A0A4S4DJJ6-F1
#
_cell.length_a   1.000
_cell.length_b   1.000
_cell.length_c   1.000
_cell.angle_alpha   90.00
_cell.angle_beta   90.00
_cell.angle_gamma   90.00
#
_symmetry.space_group_name_H-M   'P 1'
#
loop_
_entity.id
_entity.type
_entity.pdbx_description
1 polymer ?
#
loop_
_entity_poly.entity_id
_entity_poly.type
_entity_poly.pdbx_seq_one_letter_code
_entity_poly.pdbx_strand_id
1 'polypeptide(L)'
;MSYPPGPSPSRFFGASSTLPKTNLRYKSSLSLSLTQSLSLPLTLNVSSVGHLGSDLCRGILEFAEERPLGKSGLQWLKIHMANFYAGGVDKFSYEGQIAFTENHLDDIFDSADRPLEGRRWWLGAEDPFQCLATCINLAEALRSSSPETTISYMPVHQDGSCNGLQHYAALGRDKLGAAAVNLVAGEKPADVYSGNCF
;
A
#
# COMPACT_ATOMS: atom_id res chain seq x y z
N MET A 1 13.49 52.77 -9.74
CA MET A 1 12.65 51.77 -10.44
C MET A 1 11.97 50.94 -9.36
N SER A 2 10.66 51.13 -9.23
CA SER A 2 9.85 50.59 -8.13
C SER A 2 9.13 49.33 -8.62
N TYR A 3 9.28 48.21 -7.91
CA TYR A 3 8.54 46.99 -8.22
C TYR A 3 7.04 47.16 -7.95
N PRO A 4 6.15 46.60 -8.79
CA PRO A 4 4.71 46.68 -8.55
C PRO A 4 4.30 45.83 -7.33
N PRO A 5 3.24 46.22 -6.60
CA PRO A 5 2.74 45.48 -5.45
C PRO A 5 2.10 44.15 -5.90
N GLY A 6 2.47 43.06 -5.23
CA GLY A 6 1.85 41.75 -5.42
C GLY A 6 0.39 41.71 -4.94
N PRO A 7 -0.43 40.79 -5.47
CA PRO A 7 -1.85 40.71 -5.13
C PRO A 7 -2.07 40.31 -3.66
N SER A 8 -3.07 40.93 -3.03
CA SER A 8 -3.42 40.72 -1.62
C SER A 8 -4.04 39.34 -1.37
N PRO A 9 -3.75 38.68 -0.23
CA PRO A 9 -4.27 37.36 0.08
C PRO A 9 -5.65 37.47 0.73
N SER A 10 -6.69 37.62 -0.08
CA SER A 10 -8.06 37.61 0.47
C SER A 10 -9.06 37.15 -0.59
N ARG A 11 -9.09 35.83 -0.86
CA ARG A 11 -10.20 35.10 -1.49
C ARG A 11 -9.88 33.60 -1.63
N PHE A 12 -9.73 32.88 -0.52
CA PHE A 12 -9.81 31.42 -0.51
C PHE A 12 -10.37 30.94 0.84
N PHE A 13 -11.61 31.31 1.15
CA PHE A 13 -12.39 30.61 2.16
C PHE A 13 -13.77 30.33 1.57
N GLY A 14 -13.86 29.15 0.98
CA GLY A 14 -15.05 28.59 0.35
C GLY A 14 -14.78 27.14 -0.02
N ALA A 15 -14.18 26.37 0.89
CA ALA A 15 -14.04 24.93 0.75
C ALA A 15 -15.11 24.27 1.62
N SER A 16 -16.06 23.59 0.96
CA SER A 16 -16.99 22.66 1.58
C SER A 16 -16.20 21.62 2.38
N SER A 17 -16.44 21.53 3.68
CA SER A 17 -15.74 20.66 4.63
C SER A 17 -16.24 19.21 4.63
N THR A 18 -16.51 18.65 3.45
CA THR A 18 -16.71 17.20 3.33
C THR A 18 -15.34 16.54 3.23
N LEU A 19 -14.83 16.04 4.37
CA LEU A 19 -13.65 15.18 4.39
C LEU A 19 -13.90 13.97 3.47
N PRO A 20 -12.90 13.52 2.69
CA PRO A 20 -13.04 12.31 1.89
C PRO A 20 -13.34 11.13 2.81
N LYS A 21 -14.49 10.49 2.63
CA LYS A 21 -14.85 9.26 3.32
C LYS A 21 -14.30 8.09 2.52
N THR A 22 -13.31 7.39 3.05
CA THR A 22 -12.91 6.09 2.50
C THR A 22 -13.93 5.05 2.98
N ASN A 23 -14.73 4.52 2.05
CA ASN A 23 -15.70 3.47 2.36
C ASN A 23 -15.00 2.10 2.27
N LEU A 24 -14.88 1.43 3.41
CA LEU A 24 -14.36 0.06 3.49
C LEU A 24 -15.52 -0.88 3.81
N ARG A 25 -15.41 -2.13 3.43
CA ARG A 25 -16.34 -3.18 3.84
C ARG A 25 -15.58 -4.37 4.38
N TYR A 26 -16.22 -5.12 5.27
CA TYR A 26 -15.79 -6.48 5.57
C TYR A 26 -16.09 -7.36 4.37
N LYS A 27 -15.22 -8.35 4.11
CA LYS A 27 -15.45 -9.40 3.10
C LYS A 27 -16.79 -10.16 3.29
N SER A 28 -17.44 -10.05 4.45
CA SER A 28 -18.74 -10.66 4.78
C SER A 28 -19.97 -9.74 4.62
N SER A 29 -19.96 -8.79 3.68
CA SER A 29 -21.11 -7.94 3.29
C SER A 29 -21.56 -6.82 4.25
N LEU A 30 -20.75 -6.41 5.23
CA LEU A 30 -21.01 -5.23 6.05
C LEU A 30 -20.18 -4.02 5.57
N SER A 31 -20.86 -3.01 5.02
CA SER A 31 -20.24 -1.73 4.62
C SER A 31 -20.06 -0.80 5.83
N LEU A 32 -18.85 -0.28 6.02
CA LEU A 32 -18.49 0.69 7.04
C LEU A 32 -17.98 2.00 6.41
N SER A 33 -18.61 3.12 6.74
CA SER A 33 -18.06 4.44 6.40
C SER A 33 -17.21 4.95 7.57
N LEU A 34 -15.89 4.99 7.39
CA LEU A 34 -14.98 5.54 8.39
C LEU A 34 -14.90 7.07 8.23
N THR A 35 -15.18 7.80 9.31
CA THR A 35 -15.02 9.26 9.35
C THR A 35 -13.74 9.57 10.16
N GLN A 36 -12.76 10.23 9.54
CA GLN A 36 -11.52 10.65 10.20
C GLN A 36 -11.73 11.95 10.99
N SER A 37 -11.07 12.08 12.17
CA SER A 37 -11.03 13.30 12.99
C SER A 37 -9.64 13.93 12.94
N LEU A 38 -9.56 15.26 13.02
CA LEU A 38 -8.37 16.09 12.70
C LEU A 38 -7.35 16.29 13.86
N SER A 39 -7.34 15.45 14.91
CA SER A 39 -6.40 15.61 16.04
C SER A 39 -5.32 14.52 16.04
N LEU A 40 -4.03 14.92 16.21
CA LEU A 40 -2.77 14.17 16.49
C LEU A 40 -2.70 12.67 16.08
N PRO A 41 -1.57 12.24 15.51
CA PRO A 41 -1.53 11.43 14.27
C PRO A 41 -2.80 10.61 14.01
N LEU A 42 -3.67 11.11 13.12
CA LEU A 42 -4.83 10.46 12.50
C LEU A 42 -5.29 9.11 13.12
N THR A 43 -5.69 9.07 14.39
CA THR A 43 -6.28 7.86 14.98
C THR A 43 -7.78 7.81 14.71
N LEU A 44 -8.28 6.69 14.17
CA LEU A 44 -9.71 6.45 13.99
C LEU A 44 -10.42 6.26 15.34
N ASN A 45 -11.61 6.85 15.50
CA ASN A 45 -12.46 6.70 16.69
C ASN A 45 -13.34 5.43 16.63
N VAL A 46 -12.74 4.28 16.28
CA VAL A 46 -13.32 2.93 16.41
C VAL A 46 -12.21 2.00 16.88
N SER A 47 -12.26 1.59 18.14
CA SER A 47 -11.11 1.13 18.92
C SER A 47 -10.72 -0.35 18.77
N SER A 48 -11.11 -1.06 17.72
CA SER A 48 -10.59 -2.44 17.53
C SER A 48 -10.55 -3.00 16.11
N VAL A 49 -11.30 -2.45 15.14
CA VAL A 49 -11.25 -2.91 13.75
C VAL A 49 -11.27 -1.74 12.79
N GLY A 50 -10.09 -1.37 12.30
CA GLY A 50 -9.90 -0.35 11.27
C GLY A 50 -8.62 -0.63 10.48
N HIS A 51 -8.41 0.08 9.36
CA HIS A 51 -7.23 -0.10 8.51
C HIS A 51 -5.91 0.32 9.19
N LEU A 52 -5.99 1.03 10.32
CA LEU A 52 -4.84 1.34 11.18
C LEU A 52 -4.59 0.26 12.26
N GLY A 53 -5.35 -0.84 12.21
CA GLY A 53 -5.25 -1.96 13.15
C GLY A 53 -4.15 -2.95 12.80
N SER A 54 -4.19 -4.11 13.47
CA SER A 54 -3.26 -5.22 13.22
C SER A 54 -3.37 -5.75 11.78
N ASP A 55 -2.38 -6.53 11.35
CA ASP A 55 -2.39 -7.23 10.04
C ASP A 55 -3.72 -7.97 9.79
N LEU A 56 -4.23 -8.68 10.81
CA LEU A 56 -5.56 -9.31 10.73
C LEU A 56 -6.69 -8.31 10.43
N CYS A 57 -6.71 -7.16 11.12
CA CYS A 57 -7.71 -6.12 10.86
C CYS A 57 -7.60 -5.56 9.44
N ARG A 58 -6.39 -5.42 8.91
CA ARG A 58 -6.15 -4.94 7.54
C ARG A 58 -6.53 -5.98 6.49
N GLY A 59 -6.16 -7.26 6.69
CA GLY A 59 -6.43 -8.35 5.74
C GLY A 59 -7.91 -8.70 5.54
N ILE A 60 -8.78 -8.37 6.51
CA ILE A 60 -10.23 -8.59 6.40
C ILE A 60 -11.00 -7.42 5.76
N LEU A 61 -10.36 -6.26 5.58
CA LEU A 61 -10.97 -5.06 5.02
C LEU A 61 -10.65 -4.94 3.53
N GLU A 62 -11.63 -4.50 2.75
CA GLU A 62 -11.47 -4.17 1.34
C GLU A 62 -12.27 -2.91 1.00
N PHE A 63 -12.00 -2.29 -0.16
CA PHE A 63 -12.80 -1.16 -0.61
C PHE A 63 -14.25 -1.59 -0.86
N ALA A 64 -15.19 -0.68 -0.56
CA ALA A 64 -16.59 -0.93 -0.88
C ALA A 64 -16.90 -0.74 -2.36
N GLU A 65 -16.15 0.15 -3.03
CA GLU A 65 -16.25 0.42 -4.46
C GLU A 65 -15.27 -0.46 -5.24
N GLU A 66 -15.73 -0.97 -6.36
CA GLU A 66 -15.01 -1.95 -7.17
C GLU A 66 -14.28 -1.28 -8.32
N ARG A 67 -13.10 -1.81 -8.69
CA ARG A 67 -12.34 -1.32 -9.85
C ARG A 67 -11.77 -2.49 -10.65
N PRO A 68 -11.84 -2.45 -11.99
CA PRO A 68 -11.11 -3.43 -12.80
C PRO A 68 -9.60 -3.21 -12.64
N LEU A 69 -8.83 -4.29 -12.57
CA LEU A 69 -7.38 -4.21 -12.38
C LEU A 69 -6.66 -3.43 -13.50
N GLY A 70 -7.04 -3.67 -14.76
CA GLY A 70 -6.27 -3.25 -15.92
C GLY A 70 -4.85 -3.86 -15.95
N LYS A 71 -4.06 -3.44 -16.94
CA LYS A 71 -2.66 -3.90 -17.11
C LYS A 71 -1.79 -3.60 -15.91
N SER A 72 -1.84 -2.34 -15.46
CA SER A 72 -1.02 -1.87 -14.34
C SER A 72 -1.49 -2.44 -13.02
N GLY A 73 -2.79 -2.62 -12.79
CA GLY A 73 -3.29 -3.12 -11.51
C GLY A 73 -2.86 -4.57 -11.25
N LEU A 74 -2.81 -5.43 -12.27
CA LEU A 74 -2.29 -6.78 -12.09
C LEU A 74 -0.80 -6.77 -11.72
N GLN A 75 0.00 -5.91 -12.33
CA GLN A 75 1.42 -5.73 -11.98
C GLN A 75 1.56 -5.22 -10.55
N TRP A 76 0.78 -4.20 -10.17
CA TRP A 76 0.78 -3.67 -8.81
C TRP A 76 0.33 -4.69 -7.78
N LEU A 77 -0.61 -5.58 -8.11
CA LEU A 77 -1.03 -6.65 -7.22
C LEU A 77 0.08 -7.68 -7.00
N LYS A 78 0.89 -7.96 -8.02
CA LYS A 78 2.08 -8.82 -7.88
C LYS A 78 3.17 -8.18 -7.02
N ILE A 79 3.44 -6.90 -7.21
CA ILE A 79 4.35 -6.09 -6.36
C ILE A 79 3.84 -6.08 -4.92
N HIS A 80 2.54 -5.88 -4.74
CA HIS A 80 1.92 -5.81 -3.42
C HIS A 80 2.06 -7.12 -2.64
N MET A 81 1.92 -8.26 -3.31
CA MET A 81 2.20 -9.58 -2.73
C MET A 81 3.64 -9.64 -2.21
N ALA A 82 4.61 -9.30 -3.04
CA ALA A 82 6.03 -9.33 -2.69
C ALA A 82 6.34 -8.44 -1.48
N ASN A 83 5.72 -7.26 -1.40
CA ASN A 83 5.87 -6.35 -0.26
C ASN A 83 5.36 -6.95 1.05
N PHE A 84 4.22 -7.65 1.06
CA PHE A 84 3.71 -8.30 2.29
C PHE A 84 4.50 -9.53 2.69
N TYR A 85 5.04 -10.26 1.71
CA TYR A 85 5.92 -11.38 2.01
C TYR A 85 7.22 -10.90 2.67
N ALA A 86 7.74 -9.76 2.20
CA ALA A 86 8.91 -9.07 2.75
C ALA A 86 10.15 -9.98 2.82
N GLY A 87 10.93 -9.93 3.90
CA GLY A 87 12.15 -10.73 4.05
C GLY A 87 13.29 -10.32 3.11
N GLY A 88 13.31 -9.05 2.69
CA GLY A 88 14.30 -8.50 1.76
C GLY A 88 13.84 -8.50 0.30
N VAL A 89 12.69 -9.13 -0.01
CA VAL A 89 12.08 -9.11 -1.35
C VAL A 89 11.47 -7.73 -1.64
N ASP A 90 10.92 -7.06 -0.63
CA ASP A 90 10.40 -5.68 -0.67
C ASP A 90 11.46 -4.65 -1.14
N LYS A 91 12.74 -5.01 -1.02
CA LYS A 91 13.90 -4.19 -1.41
C LYS A 91 14.36 -4.45 -2.85
N PHE A 92 13.74 -5.37 -3.56
CA PHE A 92 14.05 -5.60 -4.97
C PHE A 92 13.50 -4.47 -5.85
N SER A 93 14.00 -4.37 -7.08
CA SER A 93 13.33 -3.55 -8.11
C SER A 93 11.91 -4.08 -8.36
N TYR A 94 11.02 -3.26 -8.91
CA TYR A 94 9.66 -3.69 -9.22
C TYR A 94 9.63 -4.95 -10.12
N GLU A 95 10.54 -5.05 -11.09
CA GLU A 95 10.69 -6.26 -11.91
C GLU A 95 11.09 -7.48 -11.08
N GLY A 96 12.01 -7.31 -10.12
CA GLY A 96 12.41 -8.40 -9.22
C GLY A 96 11.29 -8.84 -8.29
N GLN A 97 10.46 -7.90 -7.82
CA GLN A 97 9.27 -8.21 -7.01
C GLN A 97 8.21 -8.96 -7.82
N ILE A 98 7.97 -8.54 -9.07
CA ILE A 98 7.06 -9.25 -9.98
C ILE A 98 7.57 -10.67 -10.24
N ALA A 99 8.86 -10.82 -10.55
CA ALA A 99 9.48 -12.12 -10.79
C ALA A 99 9.40 -13.03 -9.54
N PHE A 100 9.57 -12.49 -8.33
CA PHE A 100 9.37 -13.24 -7.10
C PHE A 100 7.96 -13.82 -7.02
N THR A 101 6.93 -13.00 -7.26
CA THR A 101 5.53 -13.45 -7.25
C THR A 101 5.26 -14.48 -8.35
N GLU A 102 5.80 -14.29 -9.56
CA GLU A 102 5.65 -15.26 -10.66
C GLU A 102 6.32 -16.61 -10.39
N ASN A 103 7.45 -16.62 -9.66
CA ASN A 103 8.14 -17.85 -9.29
C ASN A 103 7.44 -18.65 -8.17
N HIS A 104 6.47 -18.05 -7.47
CA HIS A 104 5.73 -18.67 -6.35
C HIS A 104 4.24 -18.84 -6.65
N LEU A 105 3.84 -18.86 -7.93
CA LEU A 105 2.42 -19.00 -8.31
C LEU A 105 1.77 -20.26 -7.74
N ASP A 106 2.50 -21.38 -7.68
CA ASP A 106 1.98 -22.62 -7.11
C ASP A 106 1.70 -22.49 -5.60
N ASP A 107 2.52 -21.74 -4.87
CA ASP A 107 2.32 -21.45 -3.44
C ASP A 107 1.18 -20.47 -3.21
N ILE A 108 1.02 -19.50 -4.11
CA ILE A 108 -0.10 -18.56 -4.10
C ILE A 108 -1.42 -19.29 -4.35
N PHE A 109 -1.48 -20.16 -5.35
CA PHE A 109 -2.67 -20.95 -5.64
C PHE A 109 -3.00 -21.93 -4.49
N ASP A 110 -2.00 -22.61 -3.93
CA ASP A 110 -2.19 -23.50 -2.77
C ASP A 110 -2.69 -22.73 -1.54
N SER A 111 -2.12 -21.57 -1.26
CA SER A 111 -2.53 -20.70 -0.14
C SER A 111 -3.95 -20.17 -0.33
N ALA A 112 -4.36 -19.86 -1.56
CA ALA A 112 -5.71 -19.41 -1.87
C ALA A 112 -6.75 -20.53 -1.76
N ASP A 113 -6.44 -21.74 -2.24
CA ASP A 113 -7.39 -22.86 -2.29
C ASP A 113 -7.49 -23.62 -0.97
N ARG A 114 -6.37 -23.78 -0.28
CA ARG A 114 -6.25 -24.61 0.94
C ARG A 114 -5.48 -23.86 2.02
N PRO A 115 -6.00 -22.70 2.49
CA PRO A 115 -5.28 -21.82 3.41
C PRO A 115 -4.88 -22.49 4.74
N LEU A 116 -5.62 -23.53 5.18
CA LEU A 116 -5.37 -24.22 6.45
C LEU A 116 -4.78 -25.63 6.26
N GLU A 117 -5.16 -26.35 5.20
CA GLU A 117 -4.74 -27.74 4.96
C GLU A 117 -3.59 -27.88 3.94
N GLY A 118 -3.20 -26.80 3.27
CA GLY A 118 -2.13 -26.77 2.27
C GLY A 118 -0.74 -26.64 2.89
N ARG A 119 0.20 -26.12 2.11
CA ARG A 119 1.58 -25.81 2.52
C ARG A 119 1.63 -24.62 3.49
N ARG A 120 0.57 -23.79 3.52
CA ARG A 120 0.46 -22.60 4.38
C ARG A 120 1.63 -21.64 4.20
N TRP A 121 2.10 -21.49 2.96
CA TRP A 121 3.23 -20.64 2.60
C TRP A 121 3.04 -19.18 3.05
N TRP A 122 1.81 -18.68 2.97
CA TRP A 122 1.42 -17.35 3.44
C TRP A 122 1.75 -17.06 4.92
N LEU A 123 1.91 -18.07 5.78
CA LEU A 123 2.33 -17.87 7.18
C LEU A 123 3.80 -17.47 7.32
N GLY A 124 4.61 -17.64 6.28
CA GLY A 124 6.01 -17.21 6.25
C GLY A 124 6.22 -15.73 5.96
N ALA A 125 5.15 -15.01 5.57
CA ALA A 125 5.17 -13.59 5.30
C ALA A 125 5.27 -12.75 6.59
N GLU A 126 5.79 -11.53 6.49
CA GLU A 126 5.82 -10.57 7.60
C GLU A 126 4.40 -10.10 7.99
N ASP A 127 3.54 -9.88 6.98
CA ASP A 127 2.11 -9.56 7.13
C ASP A 127 1.24 -10.72 6.57
N PRO A 128 1.04 -11.81 7.33
CA PRO A 128 0.49 -13.07 6.80
C PRO A 128 -0.97 -12.97 6.35
N PHE A 129 -1.86 -12.28 7.09
CA PHE A 129 -3.26 -12.18 6.71
C PHE A 129 -3.48 -11.29 5.48
N GLN A 130 -2.73 -10.20 5.35
CA GLN A 130 -2.72 -9.39 4.13
C GLN A 130 -2.08 -10.15 2.95
N CYS A 131 -1.03 -10.94 3.18
CA CYS A 131 -0.44 -11.83 2.18
C CYS A 131 -1.47 -12.85 1.68
N LEU A 132 -2.21 -13.52 2.58
CA LEU A 132 -3.25 -14.46 2.22
C LEU A 132 -4.39 -13.80 1.43
N ALA A 133 -4.85 -12.63 1.87
CA ALA A 133 -5.88 -11.88 1.16
C ALA A 133 -5.45 -11.53 -0.27
N THR A 134 -4.16 -11.18 -0.45
CA THR A 134 -3.55 -10.92 -1.76
C THR A 134 -3.42 -12.19 -2.60
N CYS A 135 -3.06 -13.32 -2.00
CA CYS A 135 -3.01 -14.62 -2.68
C CYS A 135 -4.36 -14.99 -3.29
N ILE A 136 -5.45 -14.82 -2.52
CA ILE A 136 -6.82 -15.08 -2.98
C ILE A 136 -7.17 -14.19 -4.19
N ASN A 137 -6.88 -12.88 -4.11
CA ASN A 137 -7.16 -11.94 -5.20
C ASN A 137 -6.32 -12.22 -6.46
N LEU A 138 -5.04 -12.55 -6.31
CA LEU A 138 -4.18 -12.95 -7.42
C LEU A 138 -4.65 -14.25 -8.06
N ALA A 139 -5.03 -15.24 -7.26
CA ALA A 139 -5.51 -16.51 -7.75
C ALA A 139 -6.79 -16.34 -8.59
N GLU A 140 -7.74 -15.53 -8.12
CA GLU A 140 -8.96 -15.18 -8.86
C GLU A 140 -8.61 -14.50 -10.19
N ALA A 141 -7.77 -13.46 -10.16
CA ALA A 141 -7.40 -12.72 -11.36
C ALA A 141 -6.65 -13.58 -12.39
N LEU A 142 -5.72 -14.43 -11.96
CA LEU A 142 -4.90 -15.25 -12.85
C LEU A 142 -5.65 -16.46 -13.42
N ARG A 143 -6.72 -16.92 -12.76
CA ARG A 143 -7.61 -17.97 -13.28
C ARG A 143 -8.66 -17.43 -14.25
N SER A 144 -8.91 -16.13 -14.24
CA SER A 144 -9.79 -15.47 -15.21
C SER A 144 -9.22 -15.56 -16.62
N SER A 145 -10.10 -15.75 -17.62
CA SER A 145 -9.72 -15.67 -19.04
C SER A 145 -9.24 -14.28 -19.48
N SER A 146 -9.56 -13.27 -18.67
CA SER A 146 -9.12 -11.88 -18.86
C SER A 146 -8.75 -11.27 -17.50
N PRO A 147 -7.52 -11.48 -17.03
CA PRO A 147 -7.06 -11.01 -15.73
C PRO A 147 -7.21 -9.49 -15.54
N GLU A 148 -6.96 -8.71 -16.59
CA GLU A 148 -7.04 -7.23 -16.58
C GLU A 148 -8.47 -6.71 -16.35
N THR A 149 -9.49 -7.49 -16.68
CA THR A 149 -10.90 -7.09 -16.46
C THR A 149 -11.45 -7.63 -15.13
N THR A 150 -10.65 -8.38 -14.38
CA THR A 150 -11.05 -8.88 -13.06
C THR A 150 -11.30 -7.69 -12.14
N ILE A 151 -12.45 -7.71 -11.47
CA ILE A 151 -12.82 -6.70 -10.51
C ILE A 151 -12.05 -6.96 -9.22
N SER A 152 -11.37 -5.93 -8.70
CA SER A 152 -10.68 -6.00 -7.42
C SER A 152 -11.22 -4.93 -6.47
N TYR A 153 -11.26 -5.31 -5.20
CA TYR A 153 -11.57 -4.45 -4.06
C TYR A 153 -10.34 -4.24 -3.18
N MET A 154 -9.20 -4.85 -3.54
CA MET A 154 -8.01 -4.89 -2.71
C MET A 154 -7.37 -3.49 -2.63
N PRO A 155 -7.14 -2.94 -1.43
CA PRO A 155 -6.29 -1.77 -1.29
C PRO A 155 -4.84 -2.14 -1.61
N VAL A 156 -4.19 -1.39 -2.50
CA VAL A 156 -2.75 -1.51 -2.76
C VAL A 156 -2.01 -0.44 -1.99
N HIS A 157 -1.21 -0.83 -1.00
CA HIS A 157 -0.44 0.10 -0.16
C HIS A 157 0.77 0.67 -0.92
N GLN A 158 1.03 1.97 -0.73
CA GLN A 158 2.18 2.70 -1.25
C GLN A 158 2.74 3.60 -0.14
N ASP A 159 3.76 3.11 0.55
CA ASP A 159 4.32 3.77 1.73
C ASP A 159 5.71 4.35 1.43
N GLY A 160 5.94 5.58 1.88
CA GLY A 160 7.23 6.25 1.78
C GLY A 160 8.24 5.73 2.81
N SER A 161 9.42 5.33 2.35
CA SER A 161 10.53 4.90 3.21
C SER A 161 11.02 6.06 4.08
N CYS A 162 10.76 6.01 5.39
CA CYS A 162 11.19 7.01 6.37
C CYS A 162 10.74 8.45 6.03
N ASN A 163 9.42 8.68 5.92
CA ASN A 163 8.82 9.98 5.60
C ASN A 163 9.41 11.17 6.39
N GLY A 164 9.73 10.98 7.67
CA GLY A 164 10.37 12.04 8.49
C GLY A 164 11.71 12.51 7.91
N LEU A 165 12.61 11.58 7.55
CA LEU A 165 13.89 11.91 6.95
C LEU A 165 13.74 12.46 5.52
N GLN A 166 12.73 12.01 4.77
CA GLN A 166 12.40 12.60 3.47
C GLN A 166 12.08 14.10 3.61
N HIS A 167 11.26 14.48 4.59
CA HIS A 167 10.97 15.88 4.86
C HIS A 167 12.22 16.67 5.29
N TYR A 168 13.07 16.10 6.15
CA TYR A 168 14.32 16.76 6.54
C TYR A 168 15.28 16.97 5.36
N ALA A 169 15.49 15.95 4.52
CA ALA A 169 16.33 16.06 3.33
C ALA A 169 15.80 17.11 2.35
N ALA A 170 14.48 17.17 2.15
CA ALA A 170 13.84 18.17 1.31
C ALA A 170 13.99 19.59 1.86
N LEU A 171 13.75 19.79 3.16
CA LEU A 171 13.91 21.09 3.83
C LEU A 171 15.36 21.58 3.79
N GLY A 172 16.30 20.69 4.08
CA GLY A 172 17.74 20.99 4.06
C GLY A 172 18.35 21.04 2.67
N ARG A 173 17.62 20.61 1.62
CA ARG A 173 18.13 20.39 0.26
C ARG A 173 19.40 19.51 0.24
N ASP A 174 19.45 18.54 1.16
CA ASP A 174 20.58 17.61 1.28
C ASP A 174 20.46 16.53 0.20
N LYS A 175 21.35 16.58 -0.78
CA LYS A 175 21.37 15.63 -1.90
C LYS A 175 21.74 14.21 -1.47
N LEU A 176 22.65 14.06 -0.49
CA LEU A 176 23.09 12.75 -0.03
C LEU A 176 21.99 12.10 0.81
N GLY A 177 21.41 12.86 1.74
CA GLY A 177 20.22 12.45 2.47
C GLY A 177 19.05 12.11 1.55
N ALA A 178 18.78 12.94 0.54
CA ALA A 178 17.72 12.72 -0.45
C ALA A 178 17.90 11.40 -1.23
N ALA A 179 19.14 11.05 -1.60
CA ALA A 179 19.42 9.77 -2.25
C ALA A 179 19.20 8.57 -1.31
N ALA A 180 19.58 8.70 -0.04
CA ALA A 180 19.41 7.64 0.97
C ALA A 180 17.95 7.35 1.33
N VAL A 181 17.04 8.30 1.07
CA VAL A 181 15.59 8.20 1.41
C VAL A 181 14.70 8.21 0.16
N ASN A 182 15.23 7.84 -1.00
CA ASN A 182 14.49 7.65 -2.25
C ASN A 182 13.81 8.91 -2.84
N LEU A 183 14.28 10.11 -2.50
CA LEU A 183 13.85 11.36 -3.16
C LEU A 183 14.58 11.61 -4.49
N VAL A 184 15.70 10.93 -4.71
CA VAL A 184 16.41 10.91 -6.00
C VAL A 184 16.16 9.55 -6.64
N ALA A 185 15.87 9.54 -7.94
CA ALA A 185 15.64 8.31 -8.68
C ALA A 185 16.87 7.39 -8.63
N GLY A 186 16.63 6.12 -8.34
CA GLY A 186 17.64 5.05 -8.37
C GLY A 186 17.05 3.77 -8.97
N GLU A 187 17.91 2.81 -9.33
CA GLU A 187 17.47 1.54 -9.93
C GLU A 187 16.81 0.58 -8.93
N LYS A 188 17.17 0.70 -7.64
CA LYS A 188 16.60 -0.07 -6.54
C LYS A 188 16.25 0.87 -5.38
N PRO A 189 15.27 0.51 -4.54
CA PRO A 189 15.00 1.25 -3.32
C PRO A 189 16.24 1.30 -2.42
N ALA A 190 16.65 2.49 -2.02
CA ALA A 190 17.64 2.70 -0.97
C ALA A 190 17.02 2.39 0.40
N ASP A 191 17.82 1.77 1.28
CA ASP A 191 17.42 1.40 2.63
C ASP A 191 18.36 2.04 3.66
N VAL A 192 17.91 3.15 4.24
CA VAL A 192 18.66 3.90 5.27
C VAL A 192 18.90 3.09 6.55
N TYR A 193 18.10 2.04 6.80
CA TYR A 193 18.23 1.20 8.00
C TYR A 193 19.29 0.11 7.84
N SER A 194 19.61 -0.28 6.60
CA SER A 194 20.71 -1.22 6.31
C SER A 194 22.10 -0.59 6.42
N GLY A 195 22.20 0.74 6.28
CA GLY A 195 23.46 1.48 6.21
C GLY A 195 24.01 2.04 7.52
N ASN A 196 23.28 1.92 8.64
CA ASN A 196 23.61 2.60 9.90
C ASN A 196 23.77 1.61 11.07
N CYS A 197 24.93 0.96 11.17
CA CYS A 197 25.58 0.80 12.47
C CYS A 197 26.53 1.99 12.62
N PHE A 198 26.13 2.99 13.42
CA PHE A 198 27.08 3.89 14.06
C PHE A 198 27.58 3.24 15.36
#